data_AF-A0A553HMW8-F1
#
_entry.id   AF-A0A553HMW8-F1
#
_cell.length_a   1.000
_cell.length_b   1.000
_cell.length_c   1.000
_cell.angle_alpha   90.00
_cell.angle_beta   90.00
_cell.angle_gamma   90.00
#
_symmetry.space_group_name_H-M   'P 1'
#
loop_
_entity.id
_entity.type
_entity.pdbx_description
1 polymer ?
#
loop_
_entity_poly.entity_id
_entity_poly.type
_entity_poly.pdbx_seq_one_letter_code
_entity_poly.pdbx_strand_id
1 'polypeptide(L)'
;MITYFLRKKNAGSEGVLIREKSIPDELASTRKNQQRYPRLFKLACDVKASCLKGGPKSNERFLPNDKLEQLVTRECVLLCFQETTIEQENYEDLATWVLESGKRLFLILVLLTRDSEEQLSRLGELKNDGINDDVLPLGFSEIEPYYGYSLAAETDRARKFHSFQDWDDNNLILFKIYQWLFLAPVFGANSKFRHQLRSEQPLPLLNQVKQSASSNGLGEIFRAEIHPAHIDSECLSALEVNNSGVQGLPVCIKKVQPSDNLHLFFDIDTGNFKARHPVISPCRIKPIASHKKNGEDFVIFLWIDDRNLHI
;
A
#
# COMPACT_ATOMS: atom_id res chain seq x y z
N MET A 1 -18.79 -19.37 -15.64
CA MET A 1 -17.78 -20.38 -16.02
C MET A 1 -17.83 -20.52 -17.53
N ILE A 2 -16.93 -19.86 -18.26
CA ILE A 2 -16.89 -19.88 -19.73
C ILE A 2 -15.48 -20.23 -20.16
N THR A 3 -15.33 -21.47 -20.59
CA THR A 3 -14.14 -22.10 -21.13
C THR A 3 -14.18 -21.95 -22.64
N TYR A 4 -13.19 -21.29 -23.24
CA TYR A 4 -13.06 -21.26 -24.71
C TYR A 4 -12.32 -22.51 -25.19
N PHE A 5 -13.02 -23.34 -25.96
CA PHE A 5 -12.44 -24.43 -26.76
C PHE A 5 -12.04 -23.89 -28.14
N LEU A 6 -10.76 -23.97 -28.48
CA LEU A 6 -10.26 -23.81 -29.85
C LEU A 6 -10.32 -25.17 -30.57
N ARG A 7 -11.18 -25.26 -31.59
CA ARG A 7 -11.28 -26.42 -32.48
C ARG A 7 -10.55 -26.11 -33.79
N LYS A 8 -9.46 -26.84 -34.03
CA LYS A 8 -8.73 -26.93 -35.30
C LYS A 8 -9.67 -27.39 -36.44
N LYS A 9 -9.53 -26.79 -37.62
CA LYS A 9 -9.83 -27.41 -38.91
C LYS A 9 -8.74 -27.02 -39.92
N ASN A 10 -8.05 -28.04 -40.41
CA ASN A 10 -7.20 -27.98 -41.60
C ASN A 10 -8.06 -28.20 -42.84
N ALA A 11 -7.82 -27.42 -43.90
CA ALA A 11 -7.98 -27.83 -45.30
C ALA A 11 -7.40 -26.75 -46.22
N GLY A 12 -6.72 -27.17 -47.29
CA GLY A 12 -6.62 -26.41 -48.52
C GLY A 12 -5.30 -25.68 -48.76
N SER A 13 -4.33 -26.42 -49.31
CA SER A 13 -3.18 -25.86 -50.02
C SER A 13 -3.59 -25.43 -51.43
N GLU A 14 -3.57 -24.13 -51.70
CA GLU A 14 -3.47 -23.58 -53.06
C GLU A 14 -2.40 -22.47 -53.06
N GLY A 15 -1.38 -22.67 -53.89
CA GLY A 15 -0.28 -21.74 -54.05
C GLY A 15 -0.74 -20.52 -54.84
N VAL A 16 -0.65 -19.35 -54.21
CA VAL A 16 -0.81 -18.06 -54.89
C VAL A 16 0.54 -17.35 -54.89
N LEU A 17 1.05 -17.12 -56.11
CA LEU A 17 2.23 -16.32 -56.40
C LEU A 17 1.97 -14.87 -55.98
N ILE A 18 2.53 -14.41 -54.86
CA ILE A 18 2.49 -13.00 -54.47
C ILE A 18 3.74 -12.34 -55.04
N ARG A 19 3.53 -11.45 -56.02
CA ARG A 19 4.53 -10.49 -56.50
C ARG A 19 5.01 -9.64 -55.34
N GLU A 20 6.32 -9.66 -55.07
CA GLU A 20 7.00 -8.66 -54.25
C GLU A 20 6.78 -7.27 -54.88
N LYS A 21 5.90 -6.48 -54.27
CA LYS A 21 5.89 -5.03 -54.46
C LYS A 21 6.82 -4.45 -53.40
N SER A 22 7.93 -3.90 -53.87
CA SER A 22 8.85 -3.06 -53.12
C SER A 22 8.06 -1.98 -52.38
N ILE A 23 8.13 -2.01 -51.06
CA ILE A 23 7.60 -0.97 -50.17
C ILE A 23 8.54 0.23 -50.32
N PRO A 24 8.05 1.45 -50.63
CA PRO A 24 8.88 2.64 -50.65
C PRO A 24 9.42 2.95 -49.24
N ASP A 25 10.72 3.27 -49.18
CA ASP A 25 11.54 3.68 -48.03
C ASP A 25 11.06 5.01 -47.39
N GLU A 26 9.82 5.07 -46.90
CA GLU A 26 9.25 6.30 -46.35
C GLU A 26 8.40 6.06 -45.09
N LEU A 27 8.92 5.26 -44.14
CA LEU A 27 8.33 5.10 -42.80
C LEU A 27 9.35 5.12 -41.65
N ALA A 28 10.59 5.51 -41.90
CA ALA A 28 11.60 5.75 -40.85
C ALA A 28 11.55 7.21 -40.33
N SER A 29 10.36 7.78 -40.17
CA SER A 29 10.16 8.93 -39.29
C SER A 29 9.80 8.39 -37.91
N THR A 30 10.83 7.95 -37.18
CA THR A 30 10.74 7.62 -35.76
C THR A 30 10.37 8.90 -35.02
N ARG A 31 9.07 9.19 -34.93
CA ARG A 31 8.54 10.16 -33.97
C ARG A 31 9.04 9.71 -32.61
N LYS A 32 10.08 10.39 -32.10
CA LYS A 32 10.33 10.44 -30.67
C LYS A 32 9.05 11.01 -30.07
N ASN A 33 8.14 10.13 -29.63
CA ASN A 33 6.93 10.53 -28.93
C ASN A 33 7.40 11.32 -27.71
N GLN A 34 7.34 12.64 -27.82
CA GLN A 34 7.69 13.54 -26.74
C GLN A 34 6.59 13.35 -25.70
N GLN A 35 6.93 12.64 -24.63
CA GLN A 35 5.99 12.33 -23.58
C GLN A 35 5.44 13.62 -23.01
N ARG A 36 4.10 13.76 -22.98
CA ARG A 36 3.41 15.03 -22.67
C ARG A 36 3.66 15.52 -21.24
N TYR A 37 3.88 14.58 -20.32
CA TYR A 37 4.04 14.83 -18.88
C TYR A 37 5.31 14.14 -18.33
N PRO A 38 6.51 14.60 -18.71
CA PRO A 38 7.74 13.88 -18.40
C PRO A 38 8.06 13.85 -16.91
N ARG A 39 7.74 14.89 -16.12
CA ARG A 39 7.96 14.89 -14.67
C ARG A 39 6.97 13.99 -13.96
N LEU A 40 5.68 14.03 -14.34
CA LEU A 40 4.68 13.13 -13.77
C LEU A 40 5.03 11.66 -14.02
N PHE A 41 5.44 11.34 -15.25
CA PHE A 41 5.83 9.97 -15.60
C PHE A 41 7.09 9.53 -14.86
N LYS A 42 8.10 10.40 -14.76
CA LYS A 42 9.30 10.11 -13.96
C LYS A 42 8.93 9.83 -12.50
N LEU A 43 8.12 10.68 -11.89
CA LEU A 43 7.68 10.48 -10.50
C LEU A 43 6.89 9.17 -10.35
N ALA A 44 6.00 8.84 -11.28
CA ALA A 44 5.27 7.57 -11.27
C ALA A 44 6.23 6.36 -11.35
N CYS A 45 7.30 6.45 -12.14
CA CYS A 45 8.36 5.45 -12.19
C CYS A 45 9.12 5.36 -10.86
N ASP A 46 9.49 6.49 -10.27
CA ASP A 46 10.21 6.56 -8.99
C ASP A 46 9.38 5.97 -7.84
N VAL A 47 8.06 6.24 -7.81
CA VAL A 47 7.11 5.61 -6.88
C VAL A 47 7.08 4.09 -7.06
N LYS A 48 6.92 3.62 -8.31
CA LYS A 48 6.89 2.20 -8.62
C LYS A 48 8.21 1.51 -8.30
N ALA A 49 9.35 2.18 -8.48
CA ALA A 49 10.67 1.65 -8.16
C ALA A 49 10.92 1.60 -6.64
N SER A 50 10.33 2.53 -5.89
CA SER A 50 10.45 2.60 -4.43
C SER A 50 9.52 1.62 -3.69
N CYS A 51 8.51 1.07 -4.37
CA CYS A 51 7.60 0.09 -3.77
C CYS A 51 8.30 -1.25 -3.53
N LEU A 52 8.22 -1.74 -2.30
CA LEU A 52 8.73 -3.05 -1.88
C LEU A 52 7.65 -4.13 -2.07
N LYS A 53 8.09 -5.37 -2.22
CA LYS A 53 7.20 -6.54 -2.12
C LYS A 53 7.08 -6.93 -0.65
N GLY A 54 5.86 -7.18 -0.20
CA GLY A 54 5.59 -7.62 1.15
C GLY A 54 4.42 -8.58 1.26
N GLY A 55 4.01 -8.79 2.51
CA GLY A 55 2.91 -9.67 2.89
C GLY A 55 3.26 -11.16 2.89
N PRO A 56 2.31 -12.02 3.32
CA PRO A 56 2.61 -13.43 3.63
C PRO A 56 3.02 -14.30 2.45
N LYS A 57 2.81 -13.80 1.23
CA LYS A 57 3.08 -14.49 -0.04
C LYS A 57 4.05 -13.69 -0.92
N SER A 58 4.61 -12.59 -0.41
CA SER A 58 5.51 -11.68 -1.16
C SER A 58 4.95 -11.19 -2.50
N ASN A 59 3.62 -11.16 -2.64
CA ASN A 59 2.90 -10.75 -3.83
C ASN A 59 2.19 -9.40 -3.64
N GLU A 60 2.09 -8.91 -2.41
CA GLU A 60 1.57 -7.58 -2.09
C GLU A 60 2.69 -6.56 -2.31
N ARG A 61 2.35 -5.33 -2.70
CA ARG A 61 3.31 -4.22 -2.83
C ARG A 61 2.90 -3.08 -1.93
N PHE A 62 3.87 -2.41 -1.35
CA PHE A 62 3.65 -1.20 -0.56
C PHE A 62 4.80 -0.22 -0.74
N LEU A 63 4.51 1.07 -0.58
CA LEU A 63 5.49 2.14 -0.49
C LEU A 63 5.81 2.39 0.99
N PRO A 64 7.08 2.25 1.41
CA PRO A 64 7.51 2.65 2.75
C PRO A 64 7.19 4.12 3.07
N ASN A 65 6.75 4.41 4.29
CA ASN A 65 6.37 5.79 4.68
C ASN A 65 7.52 6.80 4.61
N ASP A 66 8.76 6.39 4.85
CA ASP A 66 9.93 7.28 4.68
C ASP A 66 10.13 7.67 3.20
N LYS A 67 9.76 6.78 2.28
CA LYS A 67 9.79 7.07 0.83
C LYS A 67 8.68 8.02 0.42
N LEU A 68 7.52 7.99 1.08
CA LEU A 68 6.45 8.96 0.85
C LEU A 68 6.97 10.40 1.08
N GLU A 69 7.66 10.63 2.21
CA GLU A 69 8.23 11.93 2.54
C GLU A 69 9.37 12.36 1.61
N GLN A 70 10.17 11.40 1.12
CA GLN A 70 11.25 11.66 0.16
C GLN A 70 10.73 11.99 -1.24
N LEU A 71 9.63 11.36 -1.66
CA LEU A 71 9.05 11.53 -3.00
C LEU A 71 8.15 12.76 -3.09
N VAL A 72 7.46 13.11 -2.01
CA VAL A 72 6.51 14.25 -1.98
C VAL A 72 7.14 15.43 -1.26
N THR A 73 8.10 16.06 -1.92
CA THR A 73 8.69 17.33 -1.47
C THR A 73 7.97 18.51 -2.09
N ARG A 74 8.05 19.69 -1.45
CA ARG A 74 7.47 20.92 -1.98
C ARG A 74 7.91 21.22 -3.41
N GLU A 75 9.21 21.10 -3.65
CA GLU A 75 9.78 21.28 -4.99
C GLU A 75 9.19 20.28 -5.98
N CYS A 76 9.14 19.00 -5.62
CA CYS A 76 8.57 17.96 -6.48
C CYS A 76 7.12 18.26 -6.87
N VAL A 77 6.28 18.64 -5.89
CA VAL A 77 4.87 18.96 -6.10
C VAL A 77 4.71 20.15 -7.04
N LEU A 78 5.40 21.27 -6.79
CA LEU A 78 5.33 22.46 -7.64
C LEU A 78 5.82 22.20 -9.06
N LEU A 79 6.88 21.42 -9.23
CA LEU A 79 7.38 21.01 -10.54
C LEU A 79 6.38 20.12 -11.29
N CYS A 80 5.63 19.28 -10.60
CA CYS A 80 4.57 18.46 -11.20
C CYS A 80 3.40 19.32 -11.67
N PHE A 81 3.00 20.34 -10.89
CA PHE A 81 1.90 21.23 -11.27
C PHE A 81 2.16 22.00 -12.57
N GLN A 82 3.42 22.32 -12.88
CA GLN A 82 3.82 22.95 -14.16
C GLN A 82 3.45 22.13 -15.41
N GLU A 83 3.15 20.84 -15.26
CA GLU A 83 2.74 19.95 -16.35
C GLU A 83 1.21 19.72 -16.41
N THR A 84 0.43 20.40 -15.57
CA THR A 84 -1.02 20.21 -15.42
C THR A 84 -1.80 21.43 -15.93
N THR A 85 -3.13 21.37 -15.85
CA THR A 85 -4.00 22.52 -16.11
C THR A 85 -4.34 23.33 -14.85
N ILE A 86 -3.70 23.04 -13.71
CA ILE A 86 -3.88 23.81 -12.48
C ILE A 86 -3.41 25.26 -12.72
N GLU A 87 -4.18 26.23 -12.27
CA GLU A 87 -3.82 27.64 -12.38
C GLU A 87 -2.69 27.98 -11.39
N GLN A 88 -1.72 28.78 -11.85
CA GLN A 88 -0.51 29.09 -11.09
C GLN A 88 -0.80 29.74 -9.73
N GLU A 89 -1.87 30.52 -9.62
CA GLU A 89 -2.32 31.14 -8.37
C GLU A 89 -2.70 30.11 -7.29
N ASN A 90 -3.10 28.90 -7.69
CA ASN A 90 -3.49 27.82 -6.79
C ASN A 90 -2.31 26.92 -6.37
N TYR A 91 -1.12 27.09 -6.97
CA TYR A 91 0.02 26.18 -6.74
C TYR A 91 0.43 26.13 -5.28
N GLU A 92 0.54 27.28 -4.62
CA GLU A 92 1.06 27.39 -3.27
C GLU A 92 0.09 26.81 -2.23
N ASP A 93 -1.20 27.10 -2.38
CA ASP A 93 -2.26 26.59 -1.52
C ASP A 93 -2.45 25.07 -1.68
N LEU A 94 -2.43 24.55 -2.91
CA LEU A 94 -2.50 23.11 -3.15
C LEU A 94 -1.24 22.38 -2.71
N ALA A 95 -0.05 22.94 -2.94
CA ALA A 95 1.20 22.31 -2.51
C ALA A 95 1.28 22.21 -0.99
N THR A 96 0.85 23.26 -0.27
CA THR A 96 0.78 23.24 1.20
C THR A 96 -0.18 22.15 1.67
N TRP A 97 -1.39 22.10 1.10
CA TRP A 97 -2.36 21.07 1.43
C TRP A 97 -1.86 19.65 1.15
N VAL A 98 -1.19 19.41 0.01
CA VAL A 98 -0.60 18.11 -0.34
C VAL A 98 0.40 17.69 0.72
N LEU A 99 1.31 18.58 1.13
CA LEU A 99 2.35 18.26 2.10
C LEU A 99 1.81 17.99 3.50
N GLU A 100 0.73 18.68 3.89
CA GLU A 100 0.11 18.56 5.21
C GLU A 100 -0.80 17.34 5.32
N SER A 101 -1.59 17.03 4.28
CA SER A 101 -2.68 16.06 4.41
C SER A 101 -3.01 15.24 3.16
N GLY A 102 -2.34 15.47 2.03
CA GLY A 102 -2.73 14.90 0.73
C GLY A 102 -1.61 14.18 -0.03
N LYS A 103 -0.54 13.75 0.65
CA LYS A 103 0.63 13.15 0.00
C LYS A 103 0.30 11.86 -0.74
N ARG A 104 -0.51 10.98 -0.13
CA ARG A 104 -0.92 9.72 -0.75
C ARG A 104 -1.84 9.99 -1.92
N LEU A 105 -2.84 10.87 -1.76
CA LEU A 105 -3.72 11.28 -2.86
C LEU A 105 -2.94 11.85 -4.05
N PHE A 106 -1.98 12.73 -3.79
CA PHE A 106 -1.07 13.26 -4.81
C PHE A 106 -0.38 12.13 -5.59
N LEU A 107 0.25 11.16 -4.91
CA LEU A 107 0.91 10.05 -5.58
C LEU A 107 -0.06 9.09 -6.29
N ILE A 108 -1.27 8.88 -5.77
CA ILE A 108 -2.31 8.09 -6.44
C ILE A 108 -2.67 8.74 -7.78
N LEU A 109 -2.91 10.05 -7.81
CA LEU A 109 -3.22 10.78 -9.04
C LEU A 109 -2.04 10.77 -10.03
N VAL A 110 -0.81 10.89 -9.53
CA VAL A 110 0.41 10.73 -10.35
C VAL A 110 0.46 9.34 -11.00
N LEU A 111 0.13 8.27 -10.26
CA LEU A 111 0.09 6.91 -10.81
C LEU A 111 -1.05 6.67 -11.80
N LEU A 112 -2.12 7.48 -11.73
CA LEU A 112 -3.25 7.43 -12.66
C LEU A 112 -2.98 8.16 -13.98
N THR A 113 -2.03 9.09 -14.01
CA THR A 113 -1.65 9.83 -15.22
C THR A 113 -1.16 8.90 -16.34
N ARG A 114 -1.67 9.13 -17.54
CA ARG A 114 -1.36 8.41 -18.79
C ARG A 114 -0.80 9.40 -19.82
N ASP A 115 -0.29 8.87 -20.94
CA ASP A 115 0.36 9.71 -21.96
C ASP A 115 -0.56 10.80 -22.55
N SER A 116 -1.87 10.56 -22.59
CA SER A 116 -2.85 11.49 -23.15
C SER A 116 -3.57 12.36 -22.12
N GLU A 117 -3.55 11.98 -20.84
CA GLU A 117 -4.41 12.55 -19.80
C GLU A 117 -3.75 12.47 -18.43
N GLU A 118 -3.61 13.61 -17.76
CA GLU A 118 -3.15 13.70 -16.38
C GLU A 118 -4.33 13.82 -15.41
N GLN A 119 -4.20 13.23 -14.23
CA GLN A 119 -5.26 13.22 -13.21
C GLN A 119 -4.96 14.16 -12.03
N LEU A 120 -3.81 14.83 -12.04
CA LEU A 120 -3.36 15.67 -10.95
C LEU A 120 -4.16 16.97 -10.83
N SER A 121 -4.70 17.50 -11.95
CA SER A 121 -5.61 18.67 -11.90
C SER A 121 -6.88 18.44 -11.08
N ARG A 122 -7.25 17.19 -10.81
CA ARG A 122 -8.38 16.85 -9.93
C ARG A 122 -8.11 17.14 -8.44
N LEU A 123 -6.87 17.45 -8.06
CA LEU A 123 -6.52 17.74 -6.66
C LEU A 123 -7.37 18.84 -6.02
N GLY A 124 -7.67 19.90 -6.75
CA GLY A 124 -8.52 20.98 -6.25
C GLY A 124 -9.93 20.50 -5.90
N GLU A 125 -10.52 19.66 -6.76
CA GLU A 125 -11.83 19.04 -6.51
C GLU A 125 -11.80 18.11 -5.30
N LEU A 126 -10.75 17.30 -5.15
CA LEU A 126 -10.60 16.42 -3.98
C LEU A 126 -10.47 17.22 -2.67
N LYS A 127 -9.65 18.27 -2.68
CA LYS A 127 -9.47 19.18 -1.54
C LYS A 127 -10.79 19.85 -1.16
N ASN A 128 -11.54 20.37 -2.14
CA ASN A 128 -12.80 21.09 -1.92
C ASN A 128 -13.91 20.18 -1.38
N ASP A 129 -13.90 18.90 -1.75
CA ASP A 129 -14.82 17.87 -1.23
C ASP A 129 -14.34 17.30 0.13
N GLY A 130 -13.23 17.83 0.65
CA GLY A 130 -12.64 17.49 1.94
C GLY A 130 -12.14 16.05 1.99
N ILE A 131 -11.63 15.53 0.86
CA ILE A 131 -10.98 14.23 0.75
C ILE A 131 -9.48 14.45 0.99
N ASN A 132 -8.96 13.88 2.07
CA ASN A 132 -7.54 13.89 2.41
C ASN A 132 -7.03 12.45 2.62
N ASP A 133 -5.77 12.29 3.01
CA ASP A 133 -5.17 10.97 3.23
C ASP A 133 -5.84 10.18 4.38
N ASP A 134 -6.50 10.84 5.33
CA ASP A 134 -7.13 10.21 6.50
C ASP A 134 -8.42 9.46 6.16
N VAL A 135 -9.11 9.86 5.07
CA VAL A 135 -10.35 9.19 4.64
C VAL A 135 -10.08 7.97 3.75
N LEU A 136 -8.82 7.71 3.39
CA LEU A 136 -8.44 6.51 2.65
C LEU A 136 -8.57 5.24 3.54
N PRO A 137 -8.92 4.07 2.97
CA PRO A 137 -9.20 3.85 1.56
C PRO A 137 -10.60 4.35 1.16
N LEU A 138 -10.78 4.67 -0.11
CA LEU A 138 -12.09 5.01 -0.68
C LEU A 138 -12.71 3.82 -1.40
N GLY A 139 -14.01 3.67 -1.19
CA GLY A 139 -14.91 2.88 -2.02
C GLY A 139 -15.69 3.81 -2.95
N PHE A 140 -16.29 3.23 -3.99
CA PHE A 140 -17.09 3.98 -4.97
C PHE A 140 -18.44 3.29 -5.16
N SER A 141 -19.49 4.09 -5.36
CA SER A 141 -20.82 3.61 -5.78
C SER A 141 -20.71 2.80 -7.08
N GLU A 142 -21.52 1.74 -7.21
CA GLU A 142 -21.64 0.97 -8.45
C GLU A 142 -22.72 1.51 -9.38
N ILE A 143 -23.52 2.48 -8.91
CA ILE A 143 -24.66 3.06 -9.62
C ILE A 143 -24.44 4.55 -9.76
N GLU A 144 -24.67 5.08 -10.97
CA GLU A 144 -24.61 6.50 -11.27
C GLU A 144 -25.69 7.29 -10.48
N PRO A 145 -25.37 8.54 -10.05
CA PRO A 145 -24.09 9.20 -10.19
C PRO A 145 -23.03 8.60 -9.26
N TYR A 146 -21.80 8.46 -9.76
CA TYR A 146 -20.70 7.92 -8.96
C TYR A 146 -20.37 8.86 -7.80
N TYR A 147 -20.20 8.27 -6.62
CA TYR A 147 -19.69 8.97 -5.45
C TYR A 147 -18.69 8.08 -4.70
N GLY A 148 -17.69 8.70 -4.10
CA GLY A 148 -16.75 8.06 -3.19
C GLY A 148 -17.30 8.00 -1.77
N TYR A 149 -16.79 7.08 -0.96
CA TYR A 149 -17.05 7.02 0.48
C TYR A 149 -15.86 6.39 1.20
N SER A 150 -15.61 6.80 2.44
CA SER A 150 -14.50 6.23 3.22
C SER A 150 -14.81 4.79 3.64
N LEU A 151 -13.79 3.94 3.54
CA LEU A 151 -13.79 2.56 3.99
C LEU A 151 -13.15 2.38 5.37
N ALA A 152 -12.53 3.43 5.91
CA ALA A 152 -11.79 3.43 7.17
C ALA A 152 -12.71 3.55 8.40
N ALA A 153 -13.81 4.30 8.29
CA ALA A 153 -14.75 4.50 9.38
C ALA A 153 -16.04 3.70 9.14
N GLU A 154 -16.37 2.82 10.09
CA GLU A 154 -17.63 2.08 10.09
C GLU A 154 -18.84 3.02 10.18
N THR A 155 -18.67 4.18 10.81
CA THR A 155 -19.70 5.21 11.03
C THR A 155 -19.76 6.29 9.94
N ASP A 156 -18.69 6.49 9.16
CA ASP A 156 -18.59 7.59 8.18
C ASP A 156 -19.00 7.20 6.76
N ARG A 157 -19.62 6.01 6.59
CA ARG A 157 -20.23 5.63 5.30
C ARG A 157 -21.38 6.56 4.89
N ALA A 158 -21.85 7.40 5.81
CA ALA A 158 -22.84 8.43 5.52
C ALA A 158 -22.28 9.56 4.66
N ARG A 159 -20.98 9.88 4.78
CA ARG A 159 -20.36 10.95 3.98
C ARG A 159 -20.12 10.45 2.56
N LYS A 160 -20.70 11.18 1.61
CA LYS A 160 -20.52 10.96 0.17
C LYS A 160 -19.57 12.02 -0.37
N PHE A 161 -18.64 11.57 -1.18
CA PHE A 161 -17.68 12.39 -1.89
C PHE A 161 -18.09 12.48 -3.37
N HIS A 162 -18.35 13.69 -3.85
CA HIS A 162 -18.89 13.94 -5.18
C HIS A 162 -17.83 14.30 -6.23
N SER A 163 -16.55 14.46 -5.86
CA SER A 163 -15.46 14.74 -6.83
C SER A 163 -15.16 13.61 -7.82
N PHE A 164 -15.88 12.49 -7.73
CA PHE A 164 -15.73 11.32 -8.61
C PHE A 164 -16.87 11.17 -9.63
N GLN A 165 -17.82 12.10 -9.70
CA GLN A 165 -18.99 11.98 -10.60
C GLN A 165 -18.59 11.89 -12.08
N ASP A 166 -17.54 12.61 -12.49
CA ASP A 166 -17.07 12.65 -13.88
C ASP A 166 -15.93 11.67 -14.17
N TRP A 167 -15.62 10.76 -13.23
CA TRP A 167 -14.56 9.78 -13.42
C TRP A 167 -15.09 8.58 -14.20
N ASP A 168 -14.33 8.13 -15.20
CA ASP A 168 -14.62 6.88 -15.88
C ASP A 168 -14.32 5.66 -15.01
N ASP A 169 -14.96 4.53 -15.34
CA ASP A 169 -14.82 3.26 -14.63
C ASP A 169 -13.36 2.81 -14.49
N ASN A 170 -12.52 3.02 -15.52
CA ASN A 170 -11.12 2.61 -15.47
C ASN A 170 -10.34 3.44 -14.45
N ASN A 171 -10.57 4.75 -14.39
CA ASN A 171 -9.93 5.60 -13.40
C ASN A 171 -10.37 5.23 -11.98
N LEU A 172 -11.66 4.93 -11.77
CA LEU A 172 -12.15 4.44 -10.47
C LEU A 172 -11.52 3.10 -10.09
N ILE A 173 -11.44 2.14 -11.02
CA ILE A 173 -10.81 0.83 -10.79
C ILE A 173 -9.32 1.00 -10.48
N LEU A 174 -8.60 1.80 -11.25
CA LEU A 174 -7.16 2.03 -11.02
C LEU A 174 -6.91 2.78 -9.72
N PHE A 175 -7.76 3.74 -9.35
CA PHE A 175 -7.67 4.41 -8.05
C PHE A 175 -7.81 3.38 -6.93
N LYS A 176 -8.83 2.50 -7.04
CA LYS A 176 -9.03 1.41 -6.07
C LYS A 176 -7.79 0.52 -5.93
N ILE A 177 -7.07 0.28 -7.02
CA ILE A 177 -5.85 -0.55 -7.03
C ILE A 177 -4.67 0.21 -6.40
N TYR A 178 -4.41 1.43 -6.86
CA TYR A 178 -3.20 2.18 -6.47
C TYR A 178 -3.22 2.67 -5.04
N GLN A 179 -4.39 3.00 -4.46
CA GLN A 179 -4.46 3.47 -3.08
C GLN A 179 -3.82 2.49 -2.09
N TRP A 180 -3.94 1.18 -2.34
CA TRP A 180 -3.43 0.16 -1.43
C TRP A 180 -1.91 0.19 -1.28
N LEU A 181 -1.17 0.69 -2.29
CA LEU A 181 0.27 0.84 -2.21
C LEU A 181 0.70 1.73 -1.03
N PHE A 182 -0.15 2.66 -0.60
CA PHE A 182 0.19 3.68 0.38
C PHE A 182 -0.43 3.44 1.77
N LEU A 183 -1.11 2.30 1.96
CA LEU A 183 -1.93 2.02 3.15
C LEU A 183 -1.38 0.90 4.03
N ALA A 184 -0.10 0.55 3.89
CA ALA A 184 0.53 -0.38 4.82
C ALA A 184 0.53 0.21 6.25
N PRO A 185 0.10 -0.56 7.28
CA PRO A 185 0.00 -0.06 8.64
C PRO A 185 1.36 0.32 9.26
N VAL A 186 1.33 1.14 10.30
CA VAL A 186 2.47 1.42 11.19
C VAL A 186 2.18 0.79 12.56
N PHE A 187 3.09 -0.04 13.04
CA PHE A 187 2.94 -0.79 14.28
C PHE A 187 3.74 -0.16 15.43
N GLY A 188 3.16 -0.06 16.61
CA GLY A 188 3.88 0.35 17.82
C GLY A 188 2.99 1.00 18.88
N ALA A 189 3.61 1.58 19.91
CA ALA A 189 2.93 2.01 21.13
C ALA A 189 2.07 3.26 20.96
N ASN A 190 2.53 4.26 20.19
CA ASN A 190 1.76 5.47 19.89
C ASN A 190 0.80 5.30 18.71
N SER A 191 0.88 4.17 17.99
CA SER A 191 -0.10 3.83 16.97
C SER A 191 -1.25 3.01 17.58
N LYS A 192 -2.31 2.83 16.81
CA LYS A 192 -3.43 1.98 17.23
C LYS A 192 -2.95 0.55 17.43
N PHE A 193 -2.87 0.08 18.67
CA PHE A 193 -2.37 -1.27 18.98
C PHE A 193 -3.06 -2.37 18.16
N ARG A 194 -4.40 -2.36 18.10
CA ARG A 194 -5.19 -3.32 17.31
C ARG A 194 -5.58 -2.76 15.95
N HIS A 195 -5.01 -3.31 14.88
CA HIS A 195 -5.37 -2.95 13.52
C HIS A 195 -6.44 -3.88 12.94
N GLN A 196 -7.54 -3.31 12.44
CA GLN A 196 -8.49 -4.04 11.62
C GLN A 196 -8.12 -3.84 10.16
N LEU A 197 -7.44 -4.83 9.58
CA LEU A 197 -6.91 -4.73 8.23
C LEU A 197 -7.88 -5.34 7.22
N ARG A 198 -7.98 -4.71 6.06
CA ARG A 198 -8.74 -5.23 4.92
C ARG A 198 -7.94 -6.30 4.18
N SER A 199 -8.64 -7.11 3.38
CA SER A 199 -8.03 -8.15 2.56
C SER A 199 -6.95 -7.60 1.62
N GLU A 200 -7.21 -6.43 1.04
CA GLU A 200 -6.36 -5.78 0.04
C GLU A 200 -5.21 -4.98 0.67
N GLN A 201 -5.29 -4.67 1.97
CA GLN A 201 -4.33 -3.82 2.64
C GLN A 201 -2.99 -4.56 2.79
N PRO A 202 -1.89 -4.08 2.17
CA PRO A 202 -0.63 -4.78 2.23
C PRO A 202 -0.05 -4.75 3.64
N LEU A 203 0.61 -5.84 4.04
CA LEU A 203 1.41 -5.86 5.27
C LEU A 203 2.85 -5.46 4.95
N PRO A 204 3.51 -4.59 5.75
CA PRO A 204 4.88 -4.14 5.53
C PRO A 204 5.92 -5.19 5.96
N LEU A 205 5.64 -6.46 5.67
CA LEU A 205 6.47 -7.61 6.02
C LEU A 205 7.46 -7.91 4.90
N LEU A 206 8.74 -8.02 5.25
CA LEU A 206 9.86 -8.43 4.42
C LEU A 206 10.34 -9.81 4.87
N ASN A 207 11.05 -10.52 3.98
CA ASN A 207 11.84 -11.72 4.28
C ASN A 207 11.14 -12.76 5.19
N GLN A 208 9.88 -13.08 4.92
CA GLN A 208 9.14 -14.01 5.77
C GLN A 208 9.69 -15.43 5.68
N VAL A 209 10.08 -15.99 6.82
CA VAL A 209 10.48 -17.38 6.95
C VAL A 209 9.40 -18.09 7.75
N LYS A 210 8.61 -18.93 7.07
CA LYS A 210 7.71 -19.85 7.77
C LYS A 210 8.55 -20.84 8.55
N GLN A 211 8.53 -20.74 9.87
CA GLN A 211 8.97 -21.84 10.72
C GLN A 211 7.82 -22.84 10.77
N SER A 212 8.14 -24.11 10.55
CA SER A 212 7.19 -25.20 10.70
C SER A 212 6.56 -25.12 12.10
N ALA A 213 5.24 -25.29 12.17
CA ALA A 213 4.51 -25.33 13.42
C ALA A 213 5.25 -26.25 14.39
N SER A 214 5.72 -25.71 15.52
CA SER A 214 6.24 -26.56 16.57
C SER A 214 5.14 -27.56 16.93
N SER A 215 5.48 -28.84 17.01
CA SER A 215 4.57 -29.95 17.33
C SER A 215 3.86 -29.83 18.69
N ASN A 216 4.06 -28.72 19.40
CA ASN A 216 3.69 -28.53 20.80
C ASN A 216 2.35 -27.79 20.97
N GLY A 217 1.55 -27.63 19.90
CA GLY A 217 0.17 -27.12 20.00
C GLY A 217 0.01 -25.62 20.32
N LEU A 218 1.10 -24.83 20.29
CA LEU A 218 1.12 -23.40 20.65
C LEU A 218 0.74 -22.44 19.51
N GLY A 219 0.08 -22.95 18.48
CA GLY A 219 -0.32 -22.18 17.29
C GLY A 219 0.80 -22.01 16.26
N GLU A 220 0.48 -21.33 15.16
CA GLU A 220 1.44 -21.03 14.09
C GLU A 220 2.21 -19.76 14.46
N ILE A 221 3.53 -19.89 14.54
CA ILE A 221 4.46 -18.78 14.76
C ILE A 221 5.39 -18.71 13.55
N PHE A 222 5.63 -17.52 13.04
CA PHE A 222 6.60 -17.32 11.97
C PHE A 222 7.46 -16.09 12.23
N ARG A 223 8.68 -16.13 11.69
CA ARG A 223 9.62 -15.02 11.71
C ARG A 223 9.46 -14.20 10.43
N ALA A 224 9.46 -12.89 10.56
CA ALA A 224 9.47 -11.97 9.44
C ALA A 224 10.35 -10.76 9.80
N GLU A 225 10.49 -9.85 8.85
CA GLU A 225 11.06 -8.53 9.09
C GLU A 225 9.99 -7.46 8.80
N ILE A 226 9.98 -6.34 9.51
CA ILE A 226 9.13 -5.19 9.18
C ILE A 226 10.02 -4.02 8.77
N HIS A 227 9.67 -3.34 7.67
CA HIS A 227 10.44 -2.16 7.26
C HIS A 227 10.41 -1.08 8.36
N PRO A 228 11.54 -0.46 8.76
CA PRO A 228 11.58 0.46 9.91
C PRO A 228 10.61 1.63 9.83
N ALA A 229 10.32 2.15 8.64
CA ALA A 229 9.32 3.20 8.42
C ALA A 229 7.86 2.81 8.78
N HIS A 230 7.63 1.53 9.10
CA HIS A 230 6.35 0.99 9.57
C HIS A 230 6.39 0.52 11.02
N ILE A 231 7.42 0.91 11.78
CA ILE A 231 7.51 0.76 13.22
C ILE A 231 7.52 2.15 13.86
N ASP A 232 6.74 2.31 14.92
CA ASP A 232 6.71 3.54 15.70
C ASP A 232 8.10 3.91 16.26
N SER A 233 8.42 5.21 16.28
CA SER A 233 9.75 5.69 16.68
C SER A 233 10.11 5.37 18.13
N GLU A 234 9.14 5.23 19.04
CA GLU A 234 9.40 4.79 20.41
C GLU A 234 9.84 3.33 20.46
N CYS A 235 9.20 2.47 19.65
CA CYS A 235 9.60 1.08 19.52
C CYS A 235 11.01 0.95 18.95
N LEU A 236 11.38 1.80 17.98
CA LEU A 236 12.74 1.83 17.42
C LEU A 236 13.77 2.26 18.47
N SER A 237 13.45 3.32 19.22
CA SER A 237 14.34 3.87 20.25
C SER A 237 14.59 2.87 21.38
N ALA A 238 13.57 2.11 21.78
CA ALA A 238 13.68 1.04 22.78
C ALA A 238 14.58 -0.12 22.34
N LEU A 239 14.81 -0.29 21.04
CA LEU A 239 15.67 -1.34 20.48
C LEU A 239 17.13 -0.88 20.30
N GLU A 240 17.45 0.38 20.59
CA GLU A 240 18.75 0.99 20.28
C GLU A 240 19.18 0.79 18.81
N VAL A 241 18.21 0.60 17.90
CA VAL A 241 18.49 0.44 16.49
C VAL A 241 18.79 1.81 15.93
N ASN A 242 20.07 2.15 15.89
CA ASN A 242 20.56 3.28 15.10
C ASN A 242 20.15 3.02 13.64
N ASN A 243 19.39 3.95 13.05
CA ASN A 243 18.81 3.90 11.69
C ASN A 243 19.81 3.71 10.53
N SER A 244 21.07 3.36 10.81
CA SER A 244 22.14 3.15 9.85
C SER A 244 21.97 1.83 9.09
N GLY A 245 21.01 1.77 8.17
CA GLY A 245 21.03 0.86 7.03
C GLY A 245 20.33 -0.50 7.19
N VAL A 246 19.58 -0.72 8.27
CA VAL A 246 18.82 -1.98 8.43
C VAL A 246 17.61 -1.97 7.48
N GLN A 247 17.55 -2.96 6.58
CA GLN A 247 16.46 -3.08 5.59
C GLN A 247 15.12 -3.50 6.23
N GLY A 248 15.17 -4.23 7.35
CA GLY A 248 13.99 -4.73 8.06
C GLY A 248 14.30 -5.12 9.51
N LEU A 249 13.34 -4.89 10.39
CA LEU A 249 13.42 -5.22 11.82
C LEU A 249 12.84 -6.60 12.06
N PRO A 250 13.61 -7.53 12.67
CA PRO A 250 13.13 -8.88 12.86
C PRO A 250 11.98 -8.90 13.87
N VAL A 251 10.92 -9.62 13.52
CA VAL A 251 9.72 -9.79 14.33
C VAL A 251 9.27 -11.25 14.38
N CYS A 252 8.63 -11.59 15.48
CA CYS A 252 7.88 -12.82 15.67
C CYS A 252 6.39 -12.51 15.49
N ILE A 253 5.71 -13.26 14.63
CA ILE A 253 4.27 -13.11 14.40
C ILE A 253 3.58 -14.40 14.78
N LYS A 254 2.68 -14.32 15.76
CA LYS A 254 1.86 -15.44 16.22
C LYS A 254 0.45 -15.30 15.65
N LYS A 255 -0.02 -16.33 14.96
CA LYS A 255 -1.44 -16.49 14.63
C LYS A 255 -2.20 -16.96 15.86
N VAL A 256 -3.24 -16.23 16.22
CA VAL A 256 -4.09 -16.53 17.38
C VAL A 256 -5.07 -17.64 17.02
N GLN A 257 -5.04 -18.72 17.80
CA GLN A 257 -5.99 -19.81 17.73
C GLN A 257 -7.04 -19.67 18.85
N PRO A 258 -8.28 -20.16 18.65
CA PRO A 258 -9.29 -20.17 19.71
C PRO A 258 -8.82 -20.85 21.00
N SER A 259 -7.96 -21.87 20.88
CA SER A 259 -7.39 -22.62 21.99
C SER A 259 -6.26 -21.90 22.74
N ASP A 260 -5.74 -20.79 22.22
CA ASP A 260 -4.60 -20.09 22.84
C ASP A 260 -4.96 -19.43 24.17
N ASN A 261 -6.25 -19.28 24.49
CA ASN A 261 -6.75 -18.60 25.68
C ASN A 261 -6.12 -17.21 25.90
N LEU A 262 -5.65 -16.54 24.82
CA LEU A 262 -4.91 -15.28 24.92
C LEU A 262 -5.69 -14.20 25.67
N HIS A 263 -7.02 -14.17 25.51
CA HIS A 263 -7.91 -13.25 26.20
C HIS A 263 -7.86 -13.36 27.75
N LEU A 264 -7.40 -14.50 28.30
CA LEU A 264 -7.21 -14.70 29.74
C LEU A 264 -5.95 -14.00 30.26
N PHE A 265 -4.93 -13.82 29.42
CA PHE A 265 -3.62 -13.29 29.81
C PHE A 265 -3.36 -11.89 29.25
N PHE A 266 -4.06 -11.55 28.18
CA PHE A 266 -3.73 -10.45 27.30
C PHE A 266 -5.01 -9.88 26.71
N ASP A 267 -5.14 -8.57 26.83
CA ASP A 267 -6.20 -7.82 26.19
C ASP A 267 -5.73 -7.46 24.77
N ILE A 268 -6.28 -8.14 23.75
CA ILE A 268 -5.85 -7.99 22.36
C ILE A 268 -6.19 -6.62 21.76
N ASP A 269 -7.14 -5.92 22.37
CA ASP A 269 -7.58 -4.59 21.97
C ASP A 269 -6.61 -3.51 22.46
N THR A 270 -6.10 -3.69 23.68
CA THR A 270 -5.27 -2.66 24.35
C THR A 270 -3.78 -3.00 24.41
N GLY A 271 -3.39 -4.25 24.13
CA GLY A 271 -2.00 -4.67 24.29
C GLY A 271 -1.59 -4.90 25.75
N ASN A 272 -2.52 -4.81 26.69
CA ASN A 272 -2.23 -4.90 28.12
C ASN A 272 -2.32 -6.34 28.61
N PHE A 273 -1.32 -6.76 29.37
CA PHE A 273 -1.38 -8.03 30.09
C PHE A 273 -2.37 -7.92 31.26
N LYS A 274 -3.28 -8.89 31.35
CA LYS A 274 -4.12 -9.12 32.53
C LYS A 274 -3.23 -9.79 33.59
N ALA A 275 -3.38 -9.41 34.86
CA ALA A 275 -2.42 -9.60 35.96
C ALA A 275 -1.52 -10.87 35.95
N ARG A 276 -0.26 -10.67 36.42
CA ARG A 276 0.88 -11.62 36.56
C ARG A 276 0.50 -13.11 36.63
N HIS A 277 0.43 -13.77 35.47
CA HIS A 277 0.40 -15.23 35.40
C HIS A 277 1.84 -15.79 35.37
N PRO A 278 2.22 -16.73 36.26
CA PRO A 278 3.60 -17.20 36.42
C PRO A 278 4.11 -18.10 35.29
N VAL A 279 3.22 -18.56 34.40
CA VAL A 279 3.55 -19.53 33.32
C VAL A 279 3.99 -18.85 32.02
N ILE A 280 3.81 -17.53 31.86
CA ILE A 280 4.49 -16.80 30.79
C ILE A 280 5.90 -16.48 31.31
N SER A 281 6.77 -17.47 31.07
CA SER A 281 8.21 -17.58 31.36
C SER A 281 9.01 -16.27 31.06
N PRO A 282 10.22 -16.07 31.63
CA PRO A 282 10.94 -14.80 31.86
C PRO A 282 11.19 -13.84 30.68
N CYS A 283 10.81 -14.18 29.45
CA CYS A 283 10.90 -13.30 28.31
C CYS A 283 9.69 -12.34 28.31
N ARG A 284 9.78 -11.25 29.08
CA ARG A 284 8.83 -10.13 29.17
C ARG A 284 8.67 -9.34 27.85
N ILE A 285 8.58 -10.02 26.71
CA ILE A 285 8.49 -9.38 25.41
C ILE A 285 7.05 -8.91 25.24
N LYS A 286 6.87 -7.58 25.35
CA LYS A 286 5.59 -6.95 25.06
C LYS A 286 5.32 -7.03 23.55
N PRO A 287 4.10 -7.37 23.13
CA PRO A 287 3.74 -7.23 21.74
C PRO A 287 3.74 -5.75 21.36
N ILE A 288 4.11 -5.46 20.12
CA ILE A 288 4.12 -4.10 19.58
C ILE A 288 2.84 -3.75 18.83
N ALA A 289 2.10 -4.76 18.36
CA ALA A 289 0.81 -4.60 17.72
C ALA A 289 0.05 -5.92 17.67
N SER A 290 -1.26 -5.82 17.46
CA SER A 290 -2.11 -6.90 17.00
C SER A 290 -2.82 -6.48 15.71
N HIS A 291 -3.18 -7.45 14.87
CA HIS A 291 -4.01 -7.16 13.72
C HIS A 291 -4.95 -8.30 13.37
N LYS A 292 -6.09 -7.94 12.77
CA LYS A 292 -7.03 -8.90 12.20
C LYS A 292 -7.08 -8.71 10.68
N LYS A 293 -6.82 -9.77 9.92
CA LYS A 293 -6.88 -9.78 8.44
C LYS A 293 -7.53 -11.07 7.98
N ASN A 294 -8.50 -10.99 7.06
CA ASN A 294 -9.23 -12.14 6.52
C ASN A 294 -9.90 -13.03 7.59
N GLY A 295 -10.38 -12.41 8.69
CA GLY A 295 -11.02 -13.13 9.79
C GLY A 295 -10.06 -13.78 10.79
N GLU A 296 -8.75 -13.70 10.57
CA GLU A 296 -7.72 -14.28 11.44
C GLU A 296 -7.06 -13.18 12.27
N ASP A 297 -6.83 -13.44 13.56
CA ASP A 297 -6.15 -12.54 14.49
C ASP A 297 -4.65 -12.92 14.60
N PHE A 298 -3.79 -11.91 14.63
CA PHE A 298 -2.34 -12.04 14.72
C PHE A 298 -1.79 -11.09 15.79
N VAL A 299 -0.71 -11.50 16.44
CA VAL A 299 0.03 -10.67 17.40
C VAL A 299 1.49 -10.58 16.96
N ILE A 300 2.05 -9.37 16.98
CA ILE A 300 3.40 -9.07 16.53
C ILE A 300 4.26 -8.74 17.75
N PHE A 301 5.41 -9.42 17.86
CA PHE A 301 6.42 -9.21 18.88
C PHE A 301 7.74 -8.85 18.20
N LEU A 302 8.54 -8.02 18.85
CA LEU A 302 9.92 -7.79 18.43
C LEU A 302 10.73 -9.07 18.65
N TRP A 303 11.56 -9.43 17.68
CA TRP A 303 12.46 -10.55 17.80
C TRP A 303 13.76 -10.09 18.48
N ILE A 304 14.04 -10.62 19.65
CA ILE A 304 15.30 -10.37 20.37
C ILE A 304 16.14 -11.64 20.24
N ASP A 305 17.27 -11.57 19.55
CA ASP A 305 18.20 -12.70 19.48
C ASP A 305 18.84 -12.91 20.86
N ASP A 306 18.80 -14.14 21.37
CA ASP A 306 19.29 -14.55 22.70
C ASP A 306 20.78 -14.24 22.97
N ARG A 307 21.54 -13.74 21.99
CA ARG A 307 22.96 -13.40 22.18
C ARG A 307 23.20 -12.16 23.06
N ASN A 308 22.14 -11.39 23.35
CA ASN A 308 22.19 -10.26 24.28
C ASN A 308 21.38 -10.49 25.56
N LEU A 309 20.78 -11.67 25.76
CA LEU A 309 20.29 -12.08 27.07
C LEU A 309 21.45 -12.64 27.89
N HIS A 310 22.30 -11.74 28.41
CA HIS A 310 23.04 -12.06 29.62
C HIS A 310 22.06 -11.98 30.80
N ILE A 311 21.39 -13.10 31.08
CA ILE A 311 20.85 -13.42 32.41
C ILE A 311 21.99 -14.04 33.23
#